data_AF-A0ABD6QJG5-F1
#
_entry.id   AF-A0ABD6QJG5-F1
#
_cell.length_a   1.000
_cell.length_b   1.000
_cell.length_c   1.000
_cell.angle_alpha   90.00
_cell.angle_beta   90.00
_cell.angle_gamma   90.00
#
_symmetry.space_group_name_H-M   'P 1'
#
loop_
_entity.id
_entity.type
_entity.pdbx_description
1 polymer ?
#
loop_
_entity_poly.entity_id
_entity_poly.type
_entity_poly.pdbx_seq_one_letter_code
_entity_poly.pdbx_strand_id
1 'polypeptide(L)'
;MPHPQVTVQPWGFQADMEIAGLLQRLNDRDMPTLYSCQGEWGNSLNPAYIMFEYLEHAYEFAVGSSEALQAYEFDISLFGTNTGTQGRVTFPNHYIKQLEGTW
;
A
#
# COMPACT_ATOMS: atom_id res chain seq x y z
N MET A 1 5.43 -16.52 10.62
CA MET A 1 5.58 -17.41 9.44
C MET A 1 5.73 -16.51 8.21
N PRO A 2 6.54 -16.86 7.19
CA PRO A 2 6.58 -16.09 5.96
C PRO A 2 5.21 -16.12 5.27
N HIS A 3 4.70 -14.97 4.84
CA HIS A 3 3.43 -14.88 4.12
C HIS A 3 3.57 -15.48 2.72
N PRO A 4 2.55 -16.18 2.19
CA PRO A 4 2.53 -16.58 0.79
C PRO A 4 2.75 -15.36 -0.11
N GLN A 5 3.69 -15.46 -1.05
CA GLN A 5 4.00 -14.40 -2.02
C GLN A 5 3.35 -14.72 -3.37
N VAL A 6 2.92 -13.67 -4.08
CA VAL A 6 2.46 -13.74 -5.46
C VAL A 6 3.13 -12.64 -6.29
N THR A 7 3.20 -12.86 -7.60
CA THR A 7 3.74 -11.84 -8.52
C THR A 7 2.61 -10.89 -8.93
N VAL A 8 2.75 -9.59 -8.64
CA VAL A 8 1.79 -8.57 -9.09
C VAL A 8 2.19 -8.06 -10.47
N GLN A 9 1.23 -8.03 -11.39
CA GLN A 9 1.43 -7.56 -12.77
C GLN A 9 1.00 -6.08 -12.89
N PRO A 10 1.52 -5.32 -13.86
CA PRO A 10 2.48 -5.72 -14.90
C PRO A 10 3.97 -5.61 -14.48
N TRP A 11 4.28 -5.08 -13.29
CA TRP A 11 5.66 -4.73 -12.93
C TRP A 11 6.50 -5.89 -12.38
N GLY A 12 5.88 -7.03 -12.07
CA GLY A 12 6.60 -8.29 -11.83
C GLY A 12 7.26 -8.42 -10.45
N PHE A 13 6.89 -7.58 -9.47
CA PHE A 13 7.42 -7.70 -8.11
C PHE A 13 6.62 -8.72 -7.27
N GLN A 14 7.27 -9.29 -6.26
CA GLN A 14 6.63 -10.19 -5.28
C GLN A 14 5.93 -9.37 -4.20
N ALA A 15 4.67 -9.71 -3.91
CA ALA A 15 3.92 -9.14 -2.81
C ALA A 15 3.24 -10.23 -1.98
N ASP A 16 2.98 -9.91 -0.72
CA ASP A 16 2.14 -10.69 0.16
C ASP A 16 0.76 -10.93 -0.50
N MET A 17 0.28 -12.18 -0.49
CA MET A 17 -0.94 -12.58 -1.18
C MET A 17 -2.18 -11.77 -0.78
N GLU A 18 -2.30 -11.35 0.49
CA GLU A 18 -3.51 -10.63 0.94
C GLU A 18 -3.58 -9.18 0.45
N ILE A 19 -2.44 -8.53 0.23
CA ILE A 19 -2.38 -7.14 -0.27
C ILE A 19 -2.29 -7.06 -1.79
N ALA A 20 -1.98 -8.17 -2.46
CA ALA A 20 -1.79 -8.24 -3.91
C ALA A 20 -2.99 -7.72 -4.72
N GLY A 21 -4.23 -7.98 -4.27
CA GLY A 21 -5.44 -7.48 -4.93
C GLY A 21 -5.51 -5.96 -4.92
N LEU A 22 -5.26 -5.33 -3.78
CA LEU A 22 -5.18 -3.87 -3.65
C LEU A 22 -4.07 -3.29 -4.54
N LEU A 23 -2.90 -3.92 -4.58
CA LEU A 23 -1.82 -3.46 -5.45
C LEU A 23 -2.24 -3.51 -6.93
N GLN A 24 -2.89 -4.58 -7.37
CA GLN A 24 -3.40 -4.66 -8.74
C GLN A 24 -4.36 -3.51 -9.06
N ARG A 25 -5.24 -3.13 -8.12
CA ARG A 25 -6.20 -2.03 -8.29
C ARG A 25 -5.55 -0.65 -8.40
N LEU A 26 -4.46 -0.44 -7.66
CA LEU A 26 -3.65 0.77 -7.76
C LEU A 26 -2.92 0.81 -9.11
N ASN A 27 -2.44 -0.35 -9.57
CA ASN A 27 -1.78 -0.46 -10.87
C ASN A 27 -2.72 -0.17 -12.03
N ASP A 28 -3.96 -0.68 -11.96
CA ASP A 28 -5.00 -0.44 -12.97
C ASP A 28 -5.38 1.06 -13.09
N ARG A 29 -4.94 1.89 -12.13
CA ARG A 29 -5.10 3.36 -12.09
C ARG A 29 -3.82 4.14 -12.36
N ASP A 30 -2.78 3.48 -12.88
CA ASP A 30 -1.47 4.10 -13.14
C ASP A 30 -0.79 4.68 -11.89
N MET A 31 -0.99 4.08 -10.71
CA MET A 31 -0.32 4.46 -9.46
C MET A 31 0.82 3.49 -9.11
N PRO A 32 2.05 3.69 -9.63
CA PRO A 32 3.17 2.78 -9.40
C PRO A 32 3.58 2.59 -7.95
N THR A 33 3.69 1.32 -7.56
CA THR A 33 4.15 0.85 -6.25
C THR A 33 5.43 0.04 -6.40
N LEU A 34 6.32 0.15 -5.40
CA LEU A 34 7.64 -0.48 -5.39
C LEU A 34 7.72 -1.68 -4.46
N TYR A 35 7.22 -1.53 -3.23
CA TYR A 35 7.30 -2.51 -2.16
C TYR A 35 6.03 -2.48 -1.31
N SER A 36 5.70 -3.60 -0.68
CA SER A 36 4.53 -3.70 0.18
C SER A 36 4.74 -4.74 1.27
N CYS A 37 4.01 -4.58 2.37
CA CYS A 37 3.82 -5.63 3.38
C CYS A 37 2.35 -5.63 3.81
N GLN A 38 1.75 -6.81 3.97
CA GLN A 38 0.39 -6.92 4.48
C GLN A 38 0.32 -6.68 6.01
N GLY A 39 1.47 -6.59 6.69
CA GLY A 39 1.55 -6.51 8.15
C GLY A 39 1.21 -7.83 8.84
N GLU A 40 1.14 -7.82 10.17
CA GLU A 40 0.77 -9.00 10.97
C GLU A 40 -0.58 -8.80 11.65
N TRP A 41 -1.50 -9.76 11.49
CA TRP A 41 -2.86 -9.66 12.02
C TRP A 41 -2.88 -9.54 13.54
N GLY A 42 -3.58 -8.52 14.05
CA GLY A 42 -3.66 -8.24 15.49
C GLY A 42 -2.39 -7.64 16.11
N ASN A 43 -1.35 -7.34 15.32
CA ASN A 43 -0.12 -6.74 15.80
C ASN A 43 0.03 -5.29 15.30
N SER A 44 -0.27 -4.32 16.18
CA SER A 44 -0.13 -2.89 15.89
C SER A 44 1.32 -2.43 15.69
N LEU A 45 2.31 -3.23 16.11
CA LEU A 45 3.73 -2.93 15.89
C LEU A 45 4.20 -3.28 14.47
N ASN A 46 3.38 -3.99 13.68
CA ASN A 46 3.69 -4.39 12.32
C ASN A 46 2.50 -4.11 11.38
N PRO A 47 2.21 -2.82 11.10
CA PRO A 47 1.10 -2.43 10.23
C PRO A 47 1.35 -2.84 8.76
N ALA A 48 0.29 -2.79 7.96
CA ALA A 48 0.42 -2.90 6.52
C ALA A 48 1.09 -1.63 5.97
N TYR A 49 1.80 -1.76 4.85
CA TYR A 49 2.32 -0.61 4.13
C TYR A 49 2.39 -0.83 2.62
N ILE A 50 2.32 0.28 1.89
CA ILE A 50 2.57 0.36 0.46
C ILE A 50 3.58 1.48 0.22
N MET A 51 4.63 1.18 -0.53
CA MET A 51 5.63 2.14 -0.98
C MET A 51 5.31 2.54 -2.41
N PHE A 52 5.02 3.82 -2.62
CA PHE A 52 4.73 4.40 -3.93
C PHE A 52 6.01 4.95 -4.56
N GLU A 53 6.11 4.84 -5.88
CA GLU A 53 7.22 5.42 -6.64
C GLU A 53 7.21 6.95 -6.56
N TYR A 54 6.01 7.55 -6.48
CA TYR A 54 5.81 8.99 -6.45
C TYR A 54 5.07 9.43 -5.18
N LEU A 55 5.52 10.53 -4.57
CA LEU A 55 4.96 11.07 -3.33
C LEU A 55 3.50 11.51 -3.50
N GLU A 56 3.14 12.07 -4.65
CA GLU A 56 1.79 12.47 -5.00
C GLU A 56 0.80 11.29 -4.92
N HIS A 57 1.19 10.10 -5.40
CA HIS A 57 0.35 8.91 -5.33
C HIS A 57 0.18 8.40 -3.89
N ALA A 58 1.22 8.54 -3.05
CA ALA A 58 1.08 8.23 -1.63
C ALA A 58 0.08 9.19 -0.94
N TYR A 59 0.11 10.48 -1.27
CA TYR A 59 -0.87 11.45 -0.75
C TYR A 59 -2.29 11.15 -1.25
N GLU A 60 -2.45 10.92 -2.55
CA GLU A 60 -3.74 10.57 -3.14
C GLU A 60 -4.31 9.31 -2.50
N PHE A 61 -3.48 8.28 -2.34
CA PHE A 61 -3.87 7.04 -1.67
C PHE A 61 -4.31 7.27 -0.23
N ALA A 62 -3.50 7.97 0.57
CA ALA A 62 -3.81 8.20 1.98
C ALA A 62 -5.08 9.05 2.17
N VAL A 63 -5.24 10.12 1.40
CA VAL A 63 -6.41 11.02 1.49
C VAL A 63 -7.66 10.30 1.00
N GLY A 64 -7.63 9.69 -0.19
CA GLY A 64 -8.78 8.98 -0.74
C GLY A 64 -9.21 7.79 0.13
N SER A 65 -8.25 7.07 0.71
CA SER A 65 -8.53 5.97 1.64
C SER A 65 -9.14 6.45 2.96
N SER A 66 -8.61 7.55 3.51
CA SER A 66 -9.12 8.16 4.73
C SER A 66 -10.57 8.61 4.58
N GLU A 67 -10.88 9.26 3.46
CA GLU A 67 -12.24 9.71 3.13
C GLU A 67 -13.20 8.54 2.89
N ALA A 68 -12.77 7.52 2.14
CA ALA A 68 -13.62 6.36 1.80
C ALA A 68 -13.95 5.50 3.02
N LEU A 69 -12.99 5.31 3.93
CA LEU A 69 -13.19 4.49 5.14
C LEU A 69 -13.68 5.29 6.35
N GLN A 70 -13.70 6.62 6.25
CA GLN A 70 -13.92 7.52 7.39
C GLN A 70 -12.96 7.23 8.55
N ALA A 71 -11.69 6.95 8.22
CA ALA A 71 -10.65 6.50 9.16
C ALA A 71 -9.36 7.30 8.99
N TYR A 72 -8.73 7.71 10.10
CA TYR A 72 -7.57 8.62 10.09
C TYR A 72 -6.23 7.94 10.40
N GLU A 73 -6.15 6.61 10.29
CA GLU A 73 -4.98 5.81 10.66
C GLU A 73 -4.02 5.57 9.47
N PHE A 74 -3.90 6.57 8.59
CA PHE A 74 -3.01 6.55 7.43
C PHE A 74 -1.84 7.49 7.66
N ASP A 75 -0.65 6.94 7.90
CA ASP A 75 0.58 7.72 8.08
C ASP A 75 1.44 7.69 6.82
N ILE A 76 1.97 8.85 6.44
CA ILE A 76 2.88 8.99 5.29
C ILE A 76 4.31 9.22 5.80
N SER A 77 5.23 8.38 5.35
CA SER A 77 6.68 8.56 5.52
C SER A 77 7.32 8.89 4.18
N LEU A 78 8.22 9.87 4.15
CA LEU A 78 8.91 10.32 2.94
C LEU A 78 10.31 9.67 2.86
N PHE A 79 10.69 9.23 1.66
CA PHE A 79 12.00 8.65 1.39
C PHE A 79 12.64 9.35 0.19
N GLY A 80 13.79 10.00 0.42
CA GLY A 80 14.54 10.64 -0.65
C GLY A 80 15.31 9.61 -1.47
N THR A 81 15.22 9.72 -2.80
CA THR A 81 16.05 8.95 -3.75
C THR A 81 16.76 9.90 -4.71
N ASN A 82 17.71 9.38 -5.48
CA ASN A 82 18.42 10.16 -6.50
C ASN A 82 17.50 10.62 -7.65
N THR A 83 16.31 10.03 -7.78
CA THR A 83 15.35 10.26 -8.88
C THR A 83 14.09 11.00 -8.45
N GLY A 84 13.91 11.27 -7.15
CA GLY A 84 12.72 11.91 -6.62
C GLY A 84 12.40 11.52 -5.18
N THR A 85 11.30 12.03 -4.65
CA THR A 85 10.80 11.67 -3.32
C THR A 85 9.73 10.59 -3.46
N GLN A 86 9.96 9.46 -2.80
CA GLN A 86 9.00 8.36 -2.68
C GLN A 86 8.17 8.52 -1.41
N GLY A 87 6.96 7.97 -1.43
CA GLY A 87 6.05 7.99 -0.28
C GLY A 87 5.67 6.59 0.17
N ARG A 88 5.84 6.29 1.46
CA ARG A 88 5.30 5.08 2.09
C ARG A 88 4.06 5.43 2.87
N VAL A 89 2.96 4.75 2.59
CA VAL A 89 1.74 4.83 3.40
C VAL A 89 1.66 3.61 4.30
N THR A 90 1.54 3.82 5.61
CA THR A 90 1.29 2.76 6.59
C THR A 90 -0.15 2.85 7.09
N PHE A 91 -0.81 1.70 7.25
CA PHE A 91 -2.21 1.62 7.67
C PHE A 91 -2.52 0.29 8.38
N PRO A 92 -3.61 0.21 9.17
CA PRO A 92 -4.06 -1.04 9.78
C PRO A 92 -4.36 -2.13 8.75
N ASN A 93 -3.84 -3.33 8.96
CA ASN A 93 -3.98 -4.43 8.00
C ASN A 93 -5.41 -4.89 7.76
N HIS A 94 -6.31 -4.73 8.72
CA HIS A 94 -7.71 -5.08 8.56
C HIS A 94 -8.43 -4.18 7.53
N TYR A 95 -7.82 -3.07 7.10
CA TYR A 95 -8.32 -2.24 6.01
C TYR A 95 -8.02 -2.79 4.62
N ILE A 96 -7.09 -3.74 4.44
CA ILE A 96 -6.64 -4.20 3.11
C ILE A 96 -7.81 -4.60 2.20
N LYS A 97 -8.76 -5.41 2.69
CA LYS A 97 -9.91 -5.86 1.89
C LYS A 97 -10.93 -4.75 1.62
N GLN A 98 -11.07 -3.79 2.53
CA GLN A 98 -11.94 -2.64 2.31
C GLN A 98 -11.33 -1.70 1.27
N LEU A 99 -10.01 -1.48 1.35
CA LEU A 99 -9.27 -0.67 0.40
C LEU A 99 -9.29 -1.29 -1.00
N GLU A 100 -9.16 -2.61 -1.15
CA GLU A 100 -9.30 -3.33 -2.42
C GLU A 100 -10.70 -3.19 -3.05
N GLY A 101 -11.74 -2.91 -2.24
CA GLY A 101 -13.07 -2.61 -2.74
C GLY A 101 -13.28 -1.15 -3.15
N THR A 102 -12.46 -0.24 -2.61
CA THR A 102 -12.51 1.20 -2.84
C THR A 102 -11.64 1.61 -4.03
N TRP A 103 -10.39 1.18 -3.99
CA TRP A 103 -9.44 1.22 -5.10
C TRP A 103 -9.70 -0.07 -5.88
#